data_AF-X0VUZ3-F1
#
_entry.id   AF-X0VUZ3-F1
#
_cell.length_a   1.000
_cell.length_b   1.000
_cell.length_c   1.000
_cell.angle_alpha   90.00
_cell.angle_beta   90.00
_cell.angle_gamma   90.00
#
_symmetry.space_group_name_H-M   'P 1'
#
loop_
_entity.id
_entity.type
_entity.pdbx_description
1 polymer ?
#
loop_
_entity_poly.entity_id
_entity_poly.type
_entity_poly.pdbx_seq_one_letter_code
_entity_poly.pdbx_strand_id
1 'polypeptide(L)'
;EFALTPSPRQAKPVQLKDGDNVMELAADPAGPLAGLVFRVGFDPRSNMKYSTIRIFSGTIKPETNLLRNDEKKSIRPGHILKSQGGENKEINAGVAGDIIILAKIEELKIGDLIHDGKAAGKFELPAVPEPMFSLALEPATRGDEQKIGAALDKLCEEDPCFKISRDTQTKELVASGLGDLHLRIMLEKMKNRFKLSITTKEPKIPYRETITAKAEGHYRHKKQTGGAGQFGEVYLRIEPAERNSDPPLQFSWDIFGASIPGQYEPAVAK
;
A
#
# COMPACT_ATOMS: atom_id res chain seq x y z
N GLU A 1 -7.68 29.38 37.76
CA GLU A 1 -6.51 29.21 36.88
C GLU A 1 -6.99 29.10 35.44
N PHE A 2 -6.63 30.05 34.58
CA PHE A 2 -6.98 30.04 33.16
C PHE A 2 -5.93 29.23 32.40
N ALA A 3 -6.11 27.92 32.32
CA ALA A 3 -5.39 27.12 31.32
C ALA A 3 -5.94 27.49 29.94
N LEU A 4 -5.12 28.15 29.11
CA LEU A 4 -5.49 28.64 27.77
C LEU A 4 -5.67 27.51 26.73
N THR A 5 -5.30 26.28 27.08
CA THR A 5 -5.43 25.11 26.20
C THR A 5 -6.66 24.28 26.56
N PRO A 6 -7.45 23.83 25.58
CA PRO A 6 -8.67 23.08 25.85
C PRO A 6 -8.37 21.72 26.48
N SER A 7 -9.11 21.39 27.53
CA SER A 7 -9.17 20.03 28.07
C SER A 7 -9.83 19.09 27.04
N PRO A 8 -9.46 17.80 26.98
CA PRO A 8 -10.17 16.81 26.17
C PRO A 8 -11.70 16.79 26.42
N ARG A 9 -12.15 17.13 27.63
CA ARG A 9 -13.59 17.25 27.96
C ARG A 9 -14.28 18.45 27.33
N GLN A 10 -13.54 19.48 26.97
CA GLN A 10 -14.04 20.69 26.31
C GLN A 10 -14.03 20.56 24.78
N ALA A 11 -13.43 19.49 24.25
CA ALA A 11 -13.44 19.21 22.82
C ALA A 11 -14.84 18.74 22.38
N LYS A 12 -15.18 18.97 21.10
CA LYS A 12 -16.41 18.43 20.52
C LYS A 12 -16.37 16.88 20.56
N PRO A 13 -17.52 16.21 20.75
CA PRO A 13 -17.61 14.76 20.60
C PRO A 13 -17.02 14.32 19.25
N VAL A 14 -16.29 13.22 19.26
CA VAL A 14 -15.75 12.65 18.02
C VAL A 14 -16.87 11.90 17.30
N GLN A 15 -16.81 11.89 15.97
CA GLN A 15 -17.79 11.20 15.13
C GLN A 15 -17.14 9.97 14.49
N LEU A 16 -17.77 8.81 14.66
CA LEU A 16 -17.50 7.62 13.87
C LEU A 16 -18.55 7.53 12.76
N LYS A 17 -18.10 7.36 11.53
CA LYS A 17 -18.98 7.22 10.37
C LYS A 17 -19.00 5.78 9.87
N ASP A 18 -20.20 5.24 9.68
CA ASP A 18 -20.45 3.95 9.05
C ASP A 18 -21.50 4.12 7.95
N GLY A 19 -21.04 4.40 6.72
CA GLY A 19 -21.90 4.87 5.64
C GLY A 19 -22.60 6.19 6.02
N ASP A 20 -23.93 6.18 6.01
CA ASP A 20 -24.76 7.33 6.40
C ASP A 20 -24.98 7.44 7.92
N ASN A 21 -24.62 6.41 8.69
CA ASN A 21 -24.79 6.41 10.13
C ASN A 21 -23.61 7.12 10.80
N VAL A 22 -23.92 8.08 11.67
CA VAL A 22 -22.92 8.81 12.47
C VAL A 22 -23.13 8.50 13.94
N MET A 23 -22.11 7.94 14.59
CA MET A 23 -22.09 7.72 16.03
C MET A 23 -21.22 8.78 16.69
N GLU A 24 -21.82 9.58 17.59
CA GLU A 24 -21.08 10.57 18.37
C GLU A 24 -20.59 9.98 19.68
N LEU A 25 -19.34 10.25 20.02
CA LEU A 25 -18.68 9.77 21.23
C LEU A 25 -18.13 10.96 22.02
N ALA A 26 -18.71 11.18 23.20
CA ALA A 26 -18.18 12.12 24.17
C ALA A 26 -16.94 11.55 24.87
N ALA A 27 -16.11 12.42 25.44
CA ALA A 27 -14.93 12.03 26.22
C ALA A 27 -15.33 11.48 27.61
N ASP A 28 -16.03 10.34 27.63
CA ASP A 28 -16.49 9.66 28.82
C ASP A 28 -15.70 8.37 29.07
N PRO A 29 -14.95 8.25 30.19
CA PRO A 29 -14.25 7.02 30.56
C PRO A 29 -15.18 5.80 30.77
N ALA A 30 -16.46 6.01 31.09
CA ALA A 30 -17.45 4.94 31.27
C ALA A 30 -18.20 4.56 29.99
N GLY A 31 -18.00 5.32 28.90
CA GLY A 31 -18.60 5.08 27.60
C GLY A 31 -18.00 3.88 26.85
N PRO A 32 -18.49 3.61 25.62
CA PRO A 32 -17.91 2.57 24.76
C PRO A 32 -16.46 2.94 24.41
N LEU A 33 -15.59 1.93 24.32
CA LEU A 33 -14.19 2.17 23.98
C LEU A 33 -14.06 2.54 22.51
N ALA A 34 -13.44 3.67 22.23
CA ALA A 34 -13.07 4.07 20.88
C ALA A 34 -11.73 4.82 20.90
N GLY A 35 -10.74 4.28 20.21
CA GLY A 35 -9.43 4.89 20.04
C GLY A 35 -8.97 4.86 18.59
N LEU A 36 -8.22 5.88 18.19
CA LEU A 36 -7.62 6.00 16.86
C LEU A 36 -6.12 5.71 16.94
N VAL A 37 -5.64 4.77 16.13
CA VAL A 37 -4.21 4.61 15.87
C VAL A 37 -3.76 5.69 14.90
N PHE A 38 -3.01 6.68 15.37
CA PHE A 38 -2.58 7.80 14.50
C PHE A 38 -1.10 7.78 14.14
N ARG A 39 -0.29 6.98 14.87
CA ARG A 39 1.13 6.83 14.61
C ARG A 39 1.57 5.41 14.89
N VAL A 40 2.29 4.83 13.95
CA VAL A 40 2.99 3.56 14.12
C VAL A 40 4.48 3.83 14.02
N GLY A 41 5.27 3.13 14.81
CA GLY A 41 6.72 3.20 14.73
C GLY A 41 7.36 1.88 15.15
N PHE A 42 8.63 1.72 14.79
CA PHE A 42 9.41 0.53 15.11
C PHE A 42 10.61 0.92 15.98
N ASP A 43 10.85 0.14 17.02
CA ASP A 43 12.07 0.25 17.82
C ASP A 43 13.31 -0.07 16.96
N PRO A 44 14.32 0.80 16.87
CA PRO A 44 15.54 0.52 16.13
C PRO A 44 16.35 -0.68 16.66
N ARG A 45 16.24 -1.01 17.96
CA ARG A 45 16.99 -2.11 18.60
C ARG A 45 16.23 -3.42 18.57
N SER A 46 14.95 -3.39 18.95
CA SER A 46 14.13 -4.58 19.10
C SER A 46 13.27 -4.90 17.87
N ASN A 47 13.21 -4.00 16.87
CA ASN A 47 12.29 -4.05 15.73
C ASN A 47 10.81 -4.22 16.14
N MET A 48 10.50 -3.94 17.41
CA MET A 48 9.18 -4.10 17.97
C MET A 48 8.29 -2.95 17.51
N LYS A 49 7.08 -3.31 17.07
CA LYS A 49 6.09 -2.33 16.64
C LYS A 49 5.44 -1.67 17.86
N TYR A 50 5.39 -0.34 17.82
CA TYR A 50 4.70 0.52 18.76
C TYR A 50 3.60 1.27 18.02
N SER A 51 2.37 1.07 18.47
CA SER A 51 1.20 1.73 17.93
C SER A 51 0.72 2.76 18.93
N THR A 52 0.79 4.03 18.55
CA THR A 52 0.34 5.16 19.37
C THR A 52 -1.13 5.41 19.09
N ILE A 53 -1.92 5.40 20.16
CA ILE A 53 -3.37 5.42 20.11
C ILE A 53 -3.87 6.60 20.93
N ARG A 54 -4.75 7.40 20.35
CA ARG A 54 -5.52 8.41 21.09
C ARG A 54 -6.86 7.81 21.46
N ILE A 55 -7.17 7.76 22.75
CA ILE A 55 -8.45 7.27 23.25
C ILE A 55 -9.42 8.44 23.26
N PHE A 56 -10.54 8.32 22.55
CA PHE A 56 -11.57 9.34 22.53
C PHE A 56 -12.66 9.07 23.57
N SER A 57 -13.07 7.82 23.73
CA SER A 57 -14.11 7.39 24.67
C SER A 57 -13.73 6.04 25.30
N GLY A 58 -14.24 5.78 26.50
CA GLY A 58 -14.03 4.54 27.25
C GLY A 58 -12.68 4.44 27.95
N THR A 59 -12.38 3.24 28.42
CA THR A 59 -11.17 2.90 29.17
C THR A 59 -10.57 1.60 28.63
N ILE A 60 -9.26 1.59 28.42
CA ILE A 60 -8.49 0.41 28.00
C ILE A 60 -7.64 -0.08 29.17
N LYS A 61 -7.69 -1.39 29.42
CA LYS A 61 -6.88 -2.09 30.40
C LYS A 61 -6.14 -3.26 29.74
N PRO A 62 -5.04 -3.78 30.31
CA PRO A 62 -4.30 -4.92 29.76
C PRO A 62 -5.16 -6.13 29.38
N GLU A 63 -6.21 -6.40 30.15
CA GLU A 63 -7.16 -7.50 29.97
C GLU A 63 -8.34 -7.19 29.02
N THR A 64 -8.47 -5.96 28.53
CA THR A 64 -9.57 -5.58 27.62
C THR A 64 -9.44 -6.36 26.30
N ASN A 65 -10.55 -6.96 25.85
CA ASN A 65 -10.61 -7.54 24.51
C ASN A 65 -10.85 -6.42 23.51
N LEU A 66 -9.84 -6.10 22.69
CA LEU A 66 -9.93 -5.09 21.65
C LEU A 66 -10.33 -5.72 20.32
N LEU A 67 -11.15 -5.01 19.57
CA LEU A 67 -11.43 -5.26 18.18
C LEU A 67 -10.85 -4.11 17.34
N ARG A 68 -10.51 -4.44 16.09
CA ARG A 68 -9.89 -3.53 15.13
C ARG A 68 -10.83 -3.34 13.94
N ASN A 69 -11.31 -2.11 13.72
CA ASN A 69 -12.29 -1.81 12.68
C ASN A 69 -13.44 -2.84 12.71
N ASP A 70 -13.81 -3.41 11.55
CA ASP A 70 -14.87 -4.41 11.45
C ASP A 70 -14.37 -5.86 11.61
N GLU A 71 -13.11 -6.05 12.07
CA GLU A 71 -12.54 -7.38 12.24
C GLU A 71 -13.07 -8.09 13.48
N LYS A 72 -13.40 -9.37 13.31
CA LYS A 72 -13.86 -10.23 14.41
C LYS A 72 -12.71 -10.80 15.26
N LYS A 73 -11.46 -10.58 14.86
CA LYS A 73 -10.29 -11.08 15.57
C LYS A 73 -10.03 -10.20 16.79
N SER A 74 -10.21 -10.77 17.98
CA SER A 74 -9.88 -10.10 19.24
C SER A 74 -8.37 -9.98 19.42
N ILE A 75 -7.94 -8.80 19.86
CA ILE A 75 -6.56 -8.43 20.17
C ILE A 75 -6.49 -8.10 21.67
N ARG A 76 -5.45 -8.58 22.35
CA ARG A 76 -5.19 -8.18 23.74
C ARG A 76 -4.12 -7.09 23.78
N PRO A 77 -4.34 -5.97 24.48
CA PRO A 77 -3.39 -4.87 24.61
C PRO A 77 -2.07 -5.30 25.25
N GLY A 78 -2.13 -6.17 26.28
CA GLY A 78 -0.97 -6.55 27.06
C GLY A 78 -0.35 -5.35 27.77
N HIS A 79 0.85 -4.93 27.34
CA HIS A 79 1.59 -3.83 27.95
C HIS A 79 1.12 -2.49 27.39
N ILE A 80 0.46 -1.69 28.22
CA ILE A 80 0.04 -0.33 27.89
C ILE A 80 1.12 0.63 28.40
N LEU A 81 1.69 1.42 27.50
CA LEU A 81 2.76 2.34 27.81
C LEU A 81 2.29 3.80 27.66
N LYS A 82 2.81 4.69 28.49
CA LYS A 82 2.69 6.14 28.33
C LYS A 82 4.09 6.71 28.14
N SER A 83 4.27 7.46 27.05
CA SER A 83 5.55 8.10 26.77
C SER A 83 5.65 9.43 27.49
N GLN A 84 6.75 9.65 28.19
CA GLN A 84 7.09 10.89 28.86
C GLN A 84 8.54 11.26 28.53
N GLY A 85 8.73 12.23 27.63
CA GLY A 85 10.05 12.57 27.12
C GLY A 85 10.67 11.40 26.35
N GLY A 86 11.81 10.89 26.81
CA GLY A 86 12.49 9.73 26.22
C GLY A 86 12.13 8.38 26.88
N GLU A 87 11.30 8.38 27.92
CA GLU A 87 10.96 7.17 28.68
C GLU A 87 9.55 6.69 28.36
N ASN A 88 9.39 5.37 28.26
CA ASN A 88 8.08 4.73 28.14
C ASN A 88 7.79 4.00 29.46
N LYS A 89 6.80 4.49 30.21
CA LYS A 89 6.38 3.90 31.48
C LYS A 89 5.14 3.06 31.28
N GLU A 90 5.09 1.90 31.91
CA GLU A 90 3.91 1.05 31.88
C GLU A 90 2.82 1.64 32.78
N ILE A 91 1.58 1.62 32.29
CA ILE A 91 0.40 2.10 33.00
C ILE A 91 -0.66 1.00 33.08
N ASN A 92 -1.44 1.00 34.16
CA ASN A 92 -2.46 -0.02 34.39
C ASN A 92 -3.74 0.19 33.56
N ALA A 93 -4.00 1.42 33.11
CA ALA A 93 -5.15 1.75 32.28
C ALA A 93 -4.93 3.06 31.52
N GLY A 94 -5.46 3.16 30.31
CA GLY A 94 -5.65 4.42 29.59
C GLY A 94 -7.11 4.82 29.59
N VAL A 95 -7.41 6.10 29.84
CA VAL A 95 -8.79 6.60 29.88
C VAL A 95 -9.09 7.55 28.71
N ALA A 96 -10.37 7.87 28.49
CA ALA A 96 -10.79 8.85 27.51
C ALA A 96 -9.98 10.16 27.61
N GLY A 97 -9.37 10.57 26.50
CA GLY A 97 -8.48 11.72 26.39
C GLY A 97 -6.99 11.40 26.47
N ASP A 98 -6.60 10.21 26.95
CA ASP A 98 -5.18 9.81 26.99
C ASP A 98 -4.64 9.44 25.61
N ILE A 99 -3.33 9.67 25.47
CA ILE A 99 -2.52 9.12 24.38
C ILE A 99 -1.64 8.03 24.98
N ILE A 100 -1.82 6.81 24.48
CA ILE A 100 -1.12 5.62 24.94
C ILE A 100 -0.36 4.97 23.80
N ILE A 101 0.55 4.05 24.14
CA ILE A 101 1.29 3.23 23.20
C ILE A 101 1.03 1.76 23.54
N LEU A 102 0.63 0.98 22.53
CA LEU A 102 0.59 -0.47 22.62
C LEU A 102 1.82 -1.06 21.92
N ALA A 103 2.48 -1.99 22.60
CA ALA A 103 3.64 -2.69 22.08
C ALA A 103 3.27 -4.09 21.58
N LYS A 104 4.00 -4.60 20.57
CA LYS A 104 3.90 -5.99 20.07
C LYS A 104 2.58 -6.37 19.40
N ILE A 105 1.81 -5.41 18.89
CA ILE A 105 0.59 -5.69 18.12
C ILE A 105 0.84 -5.36 16.65
N GLU A 106 1.12 -6.40 15.87
CA GLU A 106 1.52 -6.28 14.46
C GLU A 106 0.36 -5.87 13.55
N GLU A 107 -0.87 -6.16 13.92
CA GLU A 107 -2.05 -5.94 13.09
C GLU A 107 -2.48 -4.48 12.98
N LEU A 108 -2.04 -3.63 13.91
CA LEU A 108 -2.48 -2.22 14.01
C LEU A 108 -1.83 -1.33 12.96
N LYS A 109 -2.64 -0.59 12.21
CA LYS A 109 -2.20 0.36 11.19
C LYS A 109 -2.66 1.77 11.52
N ILE A 110 -1.96 2.76 10.96
CA ILE A 110 -2.40 4.15 11.02
C ILE A 110 -3.79 4.26 10.40
N GLY A 111 -4.71 4.88 11.12
CA GLY A 111 -6.10 5.05 10.72
C GLY A 111 -7.08 4.05 11.34
N ASP A 112 -6.60 2.99 12.00
CA ASP A 112 -7.47 1.98 12.57
C ASP A 112 -8.26 2.50 13.78
N LEU A 113 -9.55 2.13 13.83
CA LEU A 113 -10.40 2.22 15.01
C LEU A 113 -10.14 1.00 15.91
N ILE A 114 -9.94 1.27 17.20
CA ILE A 114 -9.82 0.28 18.26
C ILE A 114 -10.98 0.44 19.23
N HIS A 115 -11.72 -0.65 19.48
CA HIS A 115 -12.96 -0.61 20.25
C HIS A 115 -13.23 -1.92 21.01
N ASP A 116 -14.22 -1.90 21.91
CA ASP A 116 -14.66 -3.05 22.73
C ASP A 116 -15.87 -3.80 22.13
N GLY A 117 -16.16 -3.58 20.83
CA GLY A 117 -17.32 -4.14 20.13
C GLY A 117 -18.62 -3.33 20.28
N LYS A 118 -18.61 -2.24 21.05
CA LYS A 118 -19.78 -1.37 21.22
C LYS A 118 -19.76 -0.10 20.36
N ALA A 119 -18.60 0.25 19.82
CA ALA A 119 -18.45 1.29 18.81
C ALA A 119 -18.33 0.65 17.41
N ALA A 120 -18.86 1.32 16.39
CA ALA A 120 -18.78 0.89 14.99
C ALA A 120 -18.52 2.10 14.09
N GLY A 121 -17.94 1.86 12.91
CA GLY A 121 -17.58 2.89 11.93
C GLY A 121 -16.10 3.23 11.89
N LYS A 122 -15.77 4.36 11.26
CA LYS A 122 -14.39 4.82 11.04
C LYS A 122 -14.23 6.28 11.40
N PHE A 123 -13.04 6.66 11.84
CA PHE A 123 -12.68 8.06 11.98
C PHE A 123 -12.40 8.68 10.61
N GLU A 124 -12.81 9.92 10.42
CA GLU A 124 -12.38 10.71 9.27
C GLU A 124 -10.91 11.12 9.46
N LEU A 125 -10.05 10.60 8.57
CA LEU A 125 -8.65 10.94 8.55
C LEU A 125 -8.40 12.15 7.65
N PRO A 126 -7.43 13.01 7.99
CA PRO A 126 -7.02 14.08 7.08
C PRO A 126 -6.46 13.48 5.79
N ALA A 127 -6.71 14.15 4.67
CA ALA A 127 -6.14 13.76 3.38
C ALA A 127 -4.60 13.81 3.44
N VAL A 128 -3.97 12.73 3.01
CA VAL A 128 -2.51 12.62 2.94
C VAL A 128 -2.06 13.06 1.54
N PRO A 129 -1.02 13.91 1.42
CA PRO A 129 -0.54 14.36 0.12
C PRO A 129 -0.02 13.21 -0.75
N GLU A 130 -0.23 13.31 -2.06
CA GLU A 130 0.27 12.32 -3.00
C GLU A 130 1.79 12.47 -3.24
N PRO A 131 2.56 11.38 -3.26
CA PRO A 131 3.98 11.42 -3.57
C PRO A 131 4.23 11.85 -5.02
N MET A 132 5.12 12.83 -5.23
CA MET A 132 5.39 13.41 -6.55
C MET A 132 6.80 13.11 -7.09
N PHE A 133 7.70 12.59 -6.25
CA PHE A 133 9.08 12.31 -6.63
C PHE A 133 9.38 10.82 -6.47
N SER A 134 9.88 10.19 -7.52
CA SER A 134 10.07 8.74 -7.59
C SER A 134 11.50 8.36 -7.96
N LEU A 135 12.03 7.34 -7.31
CA LEU A 135 13.34 6.75 -7.59
C LEU A 135 13.21 5.24 -7.71
N ALA A 136 13.89 4.65 -8.68
CA ALA A 136 14.04 3.21 -8.77
C ALA A 136 15.14 2.76 -7.80
N LEU A 137 14.82 1.73 -7.02
CA LEU A 137 15.69 1.14 -6.01
C LEU A 137 16.29 -0.16 -6.55
N GLU A 138 17.61 -0.28 -6.43
CA GLU A 138 18.34 -1.51 -6.74
C GLU A 138 19.10 -2.01 -5.51
N PRO A 139 19.02 -3.31 -5.20
CA PRO A 139 19.79 -3.88 -4.11
C PRO A 139 21.28 -3.84 -4.46
N ALA A 140 22.13 -3.39 -3.54
CA ALA A 140 23.58 -3.42 -3.77
C ALA A 140 24.11 -4.87 -3.91
N THR A 141 23.46 -5.83 -3.23
CA THR A 141 23.77 -7.26 -3.35
C THR A 141 22.51 -8.09 -3.55
N ARG A 142 22.58 -9.17 -4.33
CA ARG A 142 21.42 -10.05 -4.60
C ARG A 142 20.84 -10.71 -3.33
N GLY A 143 21.64 -10.87 -2.27
CA GLY A 143 21.19 -11.45 -1.01
C GLY A 143 20.29 -10.53 -0.18
N ASP A 144 20.26 -9.24 -0.50
CA ASP A 144 19.53 -8.23 0.28
C ASP A 144 18.11 -7.96 -0.27
N GLU A 145 17.76 -8.48 -1.44
CA GLU A 145 16.49 -8.19 -2.12
C GLU A 145 15.26 -8.50 -1.26
N GLN A 146 15.23 -9.67 -0.61
CA GLN A 146 14.13 -10.07 0.27
C GLN A 146 14.06 -9.19 1.54
N LYS A 147 15.21 -8.78 2.08
CA LYS A 147 15.27 -7.92 3.28
C LYS A 147 14.85 -6.50 2.97
N ILE A 148 15.15 -6.01 1.76
CA ILE A 148 14.75 -4.69 1.27
C ILE A 148 13.23 -4.59 1.21
N GLY A 149 12.55 -5.58 0.62
CA GLY A 149 11.08 -5.60 0.58
C GLY A 149 10.45 -5.48 1.97
N ALA A 150 10.87 -6.35 2.90
CA ALA A 150 10.34 -6.33 4.26
C ALA A 150 10.65 -5.04 5.04
N ALA A 151 11.82 -4.43 4.82
CA ALA A 151 12.19 -3.17 5.46
C ALA A 151 11.41 -1.98 4.89
N LEU A 152 11.18 -1.99 3.57
CA LEU A 152 10.39 -1.01 2.85
C LEU A 152 8.92 -1.03 3.27
N ASP A 153 8.32 -2.21 3.43
CA ASP A 153 6.94 -2.36 3.93
C ASP A 153 6.77 -1.75 5.32
N LYS A 154 7.76 -1.94 6.21
CA LYS A 154 7.77 -1.31 7.54
C LYS A 154 7.86 0.21 7.47
N LEU A 155 8.59 0.77 6.51
CA LEU A 155 8.68 2.21 6.32
C LEU A 155 7.39 2.79 5.75
N CYS A 156 6.73 2.10 4.82
CA CYS A 156 5.40 2.48 4.34
C CYS A 156 4.35 2.45 5.45
N GLU A 157 4.49 1.55 6.42
CA GLU A 157 3.60 1.50 7.57
C GLU A 157 3.86 2.62 8.60
N GLU A 158 5.10 3.10 8.72
CA GLU A 158 5.47 4.25 9.56
C GLU A 158 5.01 5.58 8.93
N ASP A 159 5.06 5.71 7.60
CA ASP A 159 4.72 6.93 6.87
C ASP A 159 3.80 6.68 5.65
N PRO A 160 2.52 7.10 5.70
CA PRO A 160 1.58 6.91 4.59
C PRO A 160 1.92 7.74 3.34
N CYS A 161 2.80 8.75 3.45
CA CYS A 161 3.29 9.53 2.33
C CYS A 161 4.44 8.84 1.57
N PHE A 162 4.92 7.70 2.06
CA PHE A 162 5.96 6.92 1.38
C PHE A 162 5.31 5.71 0.71
N LYS A 163 5.30 5.69 -0.62
CA LYS A 163 4.66 4.64 -1.41
C LYS A 163 5.70 3.85 -2.19
N ILE A 164 5.44 2.57 -2.34
CA ILE A 164 6.30 1.67 -3.09
C ILE A 164 5.44 0.93 -4.09
N SER A 165 5.95 0.82 -5.30
CA SER A 165 5.31 0.12 -6.39
C SER A 165 6.35 -0.68 -7.15
N ARG A 166 5.93 -1.79 -7.75
CA ARG A 166 6.76 -2.52 -8.70
C ARG A 166 6.16 -2.33 -10.07
N ASP A 167 6.94 -1.76 -10.98
CA ASP A 167 6.51 -1.59 -12.36
C ASP A 167 6.43 -2.96 -13.04
N THR A 168 5.31 -3.26 -13.69
CA THR A 168 5.08 -4.58 -14.31
C THR A 168 5.84 -4.78 -15.62
N GLN A 169 6.20 -3.68 -16.31
CA GLN A 169 6.86 -3.69 -17.60
C GLN A 169 8.38 -3.62 -17.44
N THR A 170 8.88 -2.70 -16.61
CA THR A 170 10.32 -2.56 -16.35
C THR A 170 10.82 -3.52 -15.26
N LYS A 171 9.91 -4.08 -14.46
CA LYS A 171 10.17 -4.95 -13.29
C LYS A 171 10.96 -4.24 -12.17
N GLU A 172 11.10 -2.93 -12.25
CA GLU A 172 11.83 -2.11 -11.29
C GLU A 172 10.99 -1.86 -10.04
N LEU A 173 11.67 -1.80 -8.89
CA LEU A 173 11.07 -1.39 -7.64
C LEU A 173 11.18 0.12 -7.52
N VAL A 174 10.05 0.82 -7.51
CA VAL A 174 9.99 2.28 -7.51
C VAL A 174 9.45 2.77 -6.17
N ALA A 175 10.27 3.55 -5.47
CA ALA A 175 9.88 4.24 -4.24
C ALA A 175 9.52 5.69 -4.56
N SER A 176 8.39 6.14 -4.03
CA SER A 176 7.83 7.47 -4.25
C SER A 176 7.62 8.19 -2.93
N GLY A 177 8.09 9.43 -2.87
CA GLY A 177 7.94 10.32 -1.71
C GLY A 177 7.46 11.70 -2.13
N LEU A 178 7.23 12.55 -1.14
CA LEU A 178 6.80 13.94 -1.35
C LEU A 178 7.85 14.81 -2.06
N GLY A 179 9.12 14.45 -1.94
CA GLY A 179 10.23 15.15 -2.58
C GLY A 179 11.56 14.45 -2.37
N ASP A 180 12.62 14.99 -2.98
CA ASP A 180 13.98 14.45 -2.92
C ASP A 180 14.49 14.30 -1.48
N LEU A 181 14.32 15.33 -0.63
CA LEU A 181 14.73 15.27 0.78
C LEU A 181 14.03 14.14 1.55
N HIS A 182 12.73 13.95 1.29
CA HIS A 182 11.96 12.89 1.94
C HIS A 182 12.54 11.51 1.56
N LEU A 183 12.77 11.24 0.28
CA LEU A 183 13.37 9.97 -0.15
C LEU A 183 14.78 9.76 0.42
N ARG A 184 15.62 10.81 0.47
CA ARG A 184 16.96 10.71 1.07
C ARG A 184 16.92 10.31 2.54
N ILE A 185 16.04 10.93 3.32
CA ILE A 185 15.86 10.58 4.74
C ILE A 185 15.38 9.13 4.88
N MET A 186 14.47 8.66 4.02
CA MET A 186 13.99 7.28 4.06
C MET A 186 15.09 6.26 3.71
N LEU A 187 15.91 6.55 2.70
CA LEU A 187 17.07 5.72 2.34
C LEU A 187 18.13 5.71 3.45
N GLU A 188 18.35 6.84 4.11
CA GLU A 188 19.27 6.93 5.24
C GLU A 188 18.72 6.15 6.46
N LYS A 189 17.41 6.24 6.74
CA LYS A 189 16.75 5.38 7.73
C LYS A 189 16.95 3.90 7.39
N MET A 190 16.84 3.50 6.12
CA MET A 190 17.10 2.12 5.70
C MET A 190 18.52 1.67 5.99
N LYS A 191 19.50 2.49 5.60
CA LYS A 191 20.92 2.22 5.86
C LYS A 191 21.24 2.13 7.34
N ASN A 192 20.70 3.05 8.15
CA ASN A 192 21.04 3.13 9.56
C ASN A 192 20.33 2.07 10.42
N ARG A 193 19.04 1.82 10.17
CA ARG A 193 18.22 0.88 10.96
C ARG A 193 18.36 -0.56 10.49
N PHE A 194 18.24 -0.81 9.19
CA PHE A 194 18.23 -2.16 8.64
C PHE A 194 19.60 -2.62 8.11
N LYS A 195 20.60 -1.73 8.11
CA LYS A 195 21.97 -1.99 7.58
C LYS A 195 21.96 -2.44 6.12
N LEU A 196 20.98 -1.97 5.35
CA LEU A 196 20.82 -2.27 3.94
C LEU A 196 21.42 -1.14 3.09
N SER A 197 22.25 -1.51 2.13
CA SER A 197 22.79 -0.57 1.13
C SER A 197 21.98 -0.69 -0.16
N ILE A 198 21.43 0.44 -0.61
CA ILE A 198 20.56 0.52 -1.80
C ILE A 198 21.17 1.53 -2.76
N THR A 199 21.22 1.17 -4.03
CA THR A 199 21.56 2.07 -5.12
C THR A 199 20.28 2.65 -5.69
N THR A 200 20.30 3.94 -6.04
CA THR A 200 19.15 4.62 -6.64
C THR A 200 19.45 4.99 -8.08
N LYS A 201 18.40 4.99 -8.91
CA LYS A 201 18.44 5.45 -10.29
C LYS A 201 17.12 6.12 -10.67
N GLU A 202 17.13 6.87 -11.76
CA GLU A 202 15.90 7.39 -12.34
C GLU A 202 15.03 6.21 -12.84
N PRO A 203 13.73 6.17 -12.50
CA PRO A 203 12.82 5.13 -12.98
C PRO A 203 12.76 5.11 -14.50
N LYS A 204 12.83 3.92 -15.10
CA LYS A 204 12.67 3.80 -16.55
C LYS A 204 11.24 4.09 -16.96
N ILE A 205 11.09 4.87 -18.02
CA ILE A 205 9.80 5.07 -18.67
C ILE A 205 9.55 3.87 -19.60
N PRO A 206 8.45 3.14 -19.42
CA PRO A 206 8.12 2.06 -20.34
C PRO A 206 7.56 2.65 -21.65
N TYR A 207 8.40 2.66 -22.68
CA TYR A 207 7.99 3.07 -24.01
C TYR A 207 7.09 2.02 -24.65
N ARG A 208 6.07 2.48 -25.38
CA ARG A 208 5.19 1.65 -26.20
C ARG A 208 5.30 2.11 -27.64
N GLU A 209 5.33 1.16 -28.56
CA GLU A 209 5.37 1.42 -29.99
C GLU A 209 3.98 1.28 -30.60
N THR A 210 3.69 2.10 -31.60
CA THR A 210 2.48 1.99 -32.40
C THR A 210 2.79 2.44 -33.83
N ILE A 211 2.05 1.90 -34.79
CA ILE A 211 2.15 2.32 -36.19
C ILE A 211 1.36 3.60 -36.41
N THR A 212 1.71 4.37 -37.45
CA THR A 212 1.03 5.63 -37.79
C THR A 212 0.22 5.56 -39.08
N ALA A 213 0.45 4.55 -39.91
CA ALA A 213 -0.20 4.39 -41.21
C ALA A 213 -0.58 2.92 -41.44
N LYS A 214 -1.56 2.71 -42.33
CA LYS A 214 -2.00 1.39 -42.75
C LYS A 214 -0.89 0.69 -43.54
N ALA A 215 -0.69 -0.60 -43.30
CA ALA A 215 0.31 -1.41 -43.99
C ALA A 215 -0.22 -2.81 -44.29
N GLU A 216 0.27 -3.41 -45.37
CA GLU A 216 -0.02 -4.80 -45.75
C GLU A 216 1.28 -5.60 -45.72
N GLY A 217 1.22 -6.84 -45.22
CA GLY A 217 2.35 -7.74 -45.08
C GLY A 217 2.02 -9.14 -45.59
N HIS A 218 3.01 -9.79 -46.20
CA HIS A 218 2.94 -11.16 -46.67
C HIS A 218 4.08 -11.97 -46.05
N TYR A 219 3.76 -13.17 -45.56
CA TYR A 219 4.77 -14.10 -45.10
C TYR A 219 4.47 -15.51 -45.59
N ARG A 220 5.47 -16.11 -46.24
CA ARG A 220 5.43 -17.50 -46.71
C ARG A 220 6.49 -18.33 -46.00
N HIS A 221 6.05 -19.18 -45.08
CA HIS A 221 6.88 -20.18 -44.43
C HIS A 221 6.88 -21.47 -45.24
N LYS A 222 8.02 -21.81 -45.86
CA LYS A 222 8.20 -23.09 -46.56
C LYS A 222 9.48 -23.76 -46.10
N LYS A 223 9.36 -24.77 -45.24
CA LYS A 223 10.45 -25.65 -44.82
C LYS A 223 10.14 -27.07 -45.22
N GLN A 224 10.54 -27.44 -46.43
CA GLN A 224 10.50 -28.80 -46.93
C GLN A 224 11.79 -29.11 -47.70
N THR A 225 12.54 -30.12 -47.25
CA THR A 225 13.71 -30.70 -47.95
C THR A 225 13.44 -32.11 -48.49
N GLY A 226 12.20 -32.61 -48.33
CA GLY A 226 11.72 -33.91 -48.81
C GLY A 226 10.81 -34.57 -47.76
N GLY A 227 9.55 -34.89 -48.12
CA GLY A 227 8.56 -35.49 -47.21
C GLY A 227 7.57 -34.49 -46.57
N ALA A 228 6.90 -34.91 -45.50
CA ALA A 228 6.00 -34.05 -44.73
C ALA A 228 6.81 -32.92 -44.06
N GLY A 229 6.57 -31.68 -44.48
CA GLY A 229 7.21 -30.52 -43.86
C GLY A 229 6.26 -29.34 -43.71
N GLN A 230 6.77 -28.23 -43.21
CA GLN A 230 5.95 -27.10 -42.80
C GLN A 230 5.68 -26.17 -43.99
N PHE A 231 4.40 -25.86 -44.21
CA PHE A 231 3.95 -24.87 -45.16
C PHE A 231 2.91 -23.95 -44.51
N GLY A 232 3.06 -22.65 -44.68
CA GLY A 232 2.07 -21.65 -44.29
C GLY A 232 2.29 -20.36 -45.08
N GLU A 233 1.20 -19.77 -45.57
CA GLU A 233 1.23 -18.51 -46.29
C GLU A 233 0.11 -17.62 -45.74
N VAL A 234 0.47 -16.42 -45.26
CA VAL A 234 -0.44 -15.49 -44.59
C VAL A 234 -0.26 -14.11 -45.17
N TYR A 235 -1.39 -13.44 -45.39
CA TYR A 235 -1.48 -12.03 -45.73
C TYR A 235 -2.13 -11.30 -44.56
N LEU A 236 -1.50 -10.23 -44.08
CA LEU A 236 -1.96 -9.42 -42.96
C LEU A 236 -2.15 -7.98 -43.41
N ARG A 237 -3.22 -7.35 -42.94
CA ARG A 237 -3.40 -5.90 -43.01
C ARG A 237 -3.38 -5.36 -41.59
N ILE A 238 -2.59 -4.33 -41.35
CA ILE A 238 -2.43 -3.71 -40.04
C ILE A 238 -2.78 -2.24 -40.17
N GLU A 239 -3.64 -1.75 -39.27
CA GLU A 239 -4.09 -0.36 -39.25
C GLU A 239 -3.89 0.21 -37.84
N PRO A 240 -3.54 1.51 -37.71
CA PRO A 240 -3.40 2.13 -36.40
C PRO A 240 -4.77 2.23 -35.70
N ALA A 241 -4.84 1.75 -34.47
CA ALA A 241 -6.00 1.94 -33.60
C ALA A 241 -5.93 3.31 -32.89
N GLU A 242 -7.07 3.78 -32.38
CA GLU A 242 -7.10 4.96 -31.53
C GLU A 242 -6.21 4.77 -30.29
N ARG A 243 -5.55 5.85 -29.88
CA ARG A 243 -4.64 5.81 -28.73
C ARG A 243 -5.41 5.41 -27.47
N ASN A 244 -4.91 4.41 -26.76
CA ASN A 244 -5.53 3.84 -25.56
C ASN A 244 -6.87 3.12 -25.84
N SER A 245 -7.04 2.53 -27.03
CA SER A 245 -8.15 1.61 -27.28
C SER A 245 -8.12 0.44 -26.28
N ASP A 246 -9.30 0.02 -25.81
CA ASP A 246 -9.49 -1.18 -25.00
C ASP A 246 -10.47 -2.12 -25.72
N PRO A 247 -10.02 -3.27 -26.27
CA PRO A 247 -8.68 -3.86 -26.15
C PRO A 247 -7.59 -3.13 -26.97
N PRO A 248 -6.31 -3.23 -26.56
CA PRO A 248 -5.18 -2.56 -27.23
C PRO A 248 -4.82 -3.17 -28.59
N LEU A 249 -5.20 -4.43 -28.83
CA LEU A 249 -5.05 -5.12 -30.10
C LEU A 249 -6.42 -5.63 -30.54
N GLN A 250 -6.84 -5.22 -31.74
CA GLN A 250 -8.07 -5.72 -32.37
C GLN A 250 -7.68 -6.64 -33.52
N PHE A 251 -8.18 -7.87 -33.49
CA PHE A 251 -7.90 -8.89 -34.48
C PHE A 251 -9.20 -9.24 -35.22
N SER A 252 -9.12 -9.31 -36.55
CA SER A 252 -10.24 -9.71 -37.42
C SER A 252 -9.81 -10.83 -38.34
N TRP A 253 -10.52 -11.95 -38.30
CA TRP A 253 -10.29 -13.12 -39.15
C TRP A 253 -11.09 -13.01 -40.46
N ASP A 254 -10.55 -12.28 -41.43
CA ASP A 254 -11.17 -12.08 -42.75
C ASP A 254 -10.55 -13.03 -43.79
N ILE A 255 -11.10 -14.24 -43.91
CA ILE A 255 -10.60 -15.28 -44.83
C ILE A 255 -11.71 -15.75 -45.76
N PHE A 256 -11.47 -15.62 -47.07
CA PHE A 256 -12.36 -16.15 -48.09
C PHE A 256 -12.15 -17.66 -48.32
N GLY A 257 -13.25 -18.41 -48.39
CA GLY A 257 -13.25 -19.82 -48.80
C GLY A 257 -12.53 -20.81 -47.87
N ALA A 258 -12.32 -20.45 -46.59
CA ALA A 258 -11.56 -21.25 -45.63
C ALA A 258 -10.14 -21.61 -46.11
N SER A 259 -9.50 -20.69 -46.85
CA SER A 259 -8.14 -20.85 -47.40
C SER A 259 -7.09 -21.14 -46.33
N ILE A 260 -7.35 -20.75 -45.08
CA ILE A 260 -6.61 -21.19 -43.89
C ILE A 260 -7.60 -21.93 -42.97
N PRO A 261 -7.31 -23.19 -42.58
CA PRO A 261 -8.15 -23.91 -41.64
C PRO A 261 -8.25 -23.19 -40.29
N GLY A 262 -9.48 -23.01 -39.77
CA GLY A 262 -9.74 -22.26 -38.53
C GLY A 262 -9.05 -22.83 -37.27
N GLN A 263 -8.61 -24.09 -37.29
CA GLN A 263 -7.78 -24.66 -36.22
C GLN A 263 -6.44 -23.92 -36.01
N TYR A 264 -5.97 -23.17 -37.01
CA TYR A 264 -4.74 -22.38 -36.94
C TYR A 264 -4.96 -20.92 -36.50
N GLU A 265 -6.20 -20.45 -36.40
CA GLU A 265 -6.52 -19.06 -36.03
C GLU A 265 -5.90 -18.64 -34.68
N PRO A 266 -6.01 -19.42 -33.58
CA PRO A 266 -5.42 -19.03 -32.30
C PRO A 266 -3.89 -18.97 -32.34
N ALA A 267 -3.26 -19.75 -33.23
CA ALA A 267 -1.81 -19.76 -33.41
C ALA A 267 -1.32 -18.60 -34.29
N VAL A 268 -2.18 -18.04 -35.14
CA VAL A 268 -1.90 -16.86 -35.97
C VAL A 268 -2.19 -15.55 -35.21
N ALA A 269 -3.20 -15.56 -34.33
CA ALA A 269 -3.59 -14.39 -33.54
C ALA A 269 -2.69 -14.10 -32.33
N LYS A 270 -1.87 -15.07 -31.91
CA LYS A 270 -0.99 -15.00 -30.73
C LYS A 270 0.44 -14.65 -31.12
#